data_AF-A0A537TGY8-F1
#
_entry.id   AF-A0A537TGY8-F1
#
_cell.length_a   1.000
_cell.length_b   1.000
_cell.length_c   1.000
_cell.angle_alpha   90.00
_cell.angle_beta   90.00
_cell.angle_gamma   90.00
#
_symmetry.space_group_name_H-M   'P 1'
#
loop_
_entity.id
_entity.type
_entity.pdbx_description
1 polymer ?
#
loop_
_entity_poly.entity_id
_entity_poly.type
_entity_poly.pdbx_seq_one_letter_code
_entity_poly.pdbx_strand_id
1 'polypeptide(L)'
;EKWEVTYTKRIDATIAALKSAGIPVIWVGLPSQRGTKATEDSSYLNELYRSRAEKAGIIYVDIWNGFVDEEGKFSPQGPDYLGQTRRLRTSDGVYFTKFGARKLALYVEREIERMVGNKGVPVALPVPVGPGPHAPNAKAGEAAQSFHSRRRALRPKN
;
A
#
# COMPACT_ATOMS: atom_id res chain seq x y z
N GLU A 1 16.79 -3.23 26.57
CA GLU A 1 16.93 -3.95 27.87
C GLU A 1 17.04 -5.48 27.71
N LYS A 2 17.26 -6.25 28.79
CA LYS A 2 17.41 -7.72 28.73
C LYS A 2 16.13 -8.44 28.25
N TRP A 3 14.95 -7.94 28.61
CA TRP A 3 13.68 -8.54 28.19
C TRP A 3 13.42 -8.36 26.69
N GLU A 4 13.75 -7.18 26.14
CA GLU A 4 13.63 -6.80 24.73
C GLU A 4 14.43 -7.73 23.82
N VAL A 5 15.66 -8.10 24.21
CA VAL A 5 16.49 -9.08 23.49
C VAL A 5 15.85 -10.48 23.47
N THR A 6 15.16 -10.87 24.54
CA THR A 6 14.37 -12.11 24.58
C THR A 6 13.07 -12.00 23.77
N TYR A 7 12.46 -10.82 23.74
CA TYR A 7 11.19 -10.56 23.07
C TYR A 7 11.35 -10.51 21.54
N THR A 8 12.34 -9.78 21.04
CA THR A 8 12.72 -9.74 19.62
C THR A 8 13.13 -11.12 19.10
N LYS A 9 13.86 -11.91 19.88
CA LYS A 9 14.16 -13.32 19.54
C LYS A 9 12.89 -14.21 19.44
N ARG A 10 11.86 -13.95 20.23
CA ARG A 10 10.56 -14.66 20.12
C ARG A 10 9.81 -14.25 18.85
N ILE A 11 9.78 -12.96 18.52
CA ILE A 11 9.21 -12.46 17.25
C ILE A 11 9.92 -13.12 16.06
N ASP A 12 11.27 -13.10 16.05
CA ASP A 12 12.09 -13.75 15.02
C ASP A 12 11.77 -15.23 14.86
N ALA A 13 11.69 -15.98 15.97
CA ALA A 13 11.42 -17.42 15.97
C ALA A 13 10.00 -17.75 15.46
N THR A 14 8.99 -16.97 15.85
CA THR A 14 7.61 -17.13 15.35
C THR A 14 7.53 -16.89 13.84
N ILE A 15 8.17 -15.84 13.32
CA ILE A 15 8.19 -15.56 11.88
C ILE A 15 8.96 -16.66 11.14
N ALA A 16 10.12 -17.08 11.66
CA ALA A 16 10.95 -18.12 11.04
C ALA A 16 10.21 -19.46 10.93
N ALA A 17 9.52 -19.90 11.99
CA ALA A 17 8.78 -21.16 12.00
C ALA A 17 7.65 -21.20 10.95
N LEU A 18 6.91 -20.10 10.78
CA LEU A 18 5.87 -19.99 9.76
C LEU A 18 6.49 -19.95 8.34
N LYS A 19 7.56 -19.18 8.14
CA LYS A 19 8.26 -19.13 6.83
C LYS A 19 8.88 -20.47 6.44
N SER A 20 9.43 -21.24 7.39
CA SER A 20 9.98 -22.58 7.11
C SER A 20 8.91 -23.61 6.72
N ALA A 21 7.65 -23.39 7.10
CA ALA A 21 6.50 -24.18 6.65
C ALA A 21 5.95 -23.72 5.27
N GLY A 22 6.61 -22.76 4.60
CA GLY A 22 6.14 -22.19 3.33
C GLY A 22 4.93 -21.25 3.45
N ILE A 23 4.50 -20.93 4.68
CA ILE A 23 3.32 -20.12 4.93
C ILE A 23 3.65 -18.63 4.71
N PRO A 24 2.89 -17.90 3.87
CA PRO A 24 3.04 -16.44 3.76
C PRO A 24 2.67 -15.76 5.08
N VAL A 25 3.57 -14.95 5.64
CA VAL A 25 3.40 -14.31 6.94
C VAL A 25 3.01 -12.84 6.77
N ILE A 26 1.99 -12.43 7.52
CA ILE A 26 1.56 -11.04 7.69
C ILE A 26 1.55 -10.77 9.20
N TRP A 27 2.24 -9.74 9.66
CA TRP A 27 2.25 -9.30 11.06
C TRP A 27 1.39 -8.04 11.21
N VAL A 28 0.39 -8.06 12.09
CA VAL A 28 -0.51 -6.92 12.30
C VAL A 28 -0.06 -6.14 13.53
N GLY A 29 0.03 -4.81 13.41
CA GLY A 29 0.35 -3.93 14.53
C GLY A 29 -0.75 -3.89 15.61
N LEU A 30 -0.40 -3.41 16.80
CA LEU A 30 -1.33 -3.11 17.87
C LEU A 30 -2.05 -1.77 17.62
N PRO A 31 -3.34 -1.64 17.99
CA PRO A 31 -4.02 -0.35 18.03
C PRO A 31 -3.56 0.46 19.26
N SER A 32 -3.97 1.73 19.32
CA SER A 32 -3.96 2.47 20.58
C SER A 32 -4.88 1.81 21.63
N GLN A 33 -4.60 2.05 22.91
CA GLN A 33 -5.35 1.50 24.04
C GLN A 33 -5.67 2.59 25.07
N ARG A 34 -6.70 2.39 25.89
CA ARG A 34 -7.08 3.39 26.90
C ARG A 34 -5.94 3.61 27.92
N GLY A 35 -5.47 4.86 28.00
CA GLY A 35 -4.45 5.31 28.94
C GLY A 35 -3.09 5.49 28.27
N THR A 36 -2.37 6.53 28.70
CA THR A 36 -1.11 6.97 28.08
C THR A 36 -0.09 5.84 28.02
N LYS A 37 0.18 5.18 29.17
CA LYS A 37 1.18 4.10 29.24
C LYS A 37 0.86 2.91 28.34
N ALA A 38 -0.40 2.48 28.26
CA ALA A 38 -0.81 1.41 27.36
C ALA A 38 -0.69 1.79 25.86
N THR A 39 -0.86 3.08 25.55
CA THR A 39 -0.60 3.62 24.19
C THR A 39 0.90 3.66 23.90
N GLU A 40 1.72 4.18 24.82
CA GLU A 40 3.20 4.20 24.71
C GLU A 40 3.78 2.79 24.52
N ASP A 41 3.37 1.84 25.36
CA ASP A 41 3.81 0.44 25.28
C ASP A 41 3.38 -0.22 23.95
N SER A 42 2.17 0.09 23.47
CA SER A 42 1.70 -0.40 22.16
C SER A 42 2.51 0.21 21.00
N SER A 43 2.90 1.49 21.08
CA SER A 43 3.75 2.15 20.08
C SER A 43 5.16 1.54 20.05
N TYR A 44 5.79 1.38 21.22
CA TYR A 44 7.12 0.80 21.33
C TYR A 44 7.17 -0.66 20.85
N LEU A 45 6.15 -1.47 21.18
CA LEU A 45 6.02 -2.82 20.65
C LEU A 45 5.82 -2.82 19.12
N ASN A 46 5.08 -1.85 18.56
CA ASN A 46 4.91 -1.69 17.12
C ASN A 46 6.21 -1.35 16.38
N GLU A 47 7.09 -0.54 16.97
CA GLU A 47 8.43 -0.28 16.43
C GLU A 47 9.27 -1.57 16.34
N LEU A 48 9.25 -2.38 17.41
CA LEU A 48 9.91 -3.69 17.41
C LEU A 48 9.32 -4.61 16.34
N TYR A 49 7.98 -4.74 16.26
CA TYR A 49 7.31 -5.58 15.26
C TYR A 49 7.63 -5.17 13.83
N ARG A 50 7.54 -3.87 13.52
CA ARG A 50 7.83 -3.32 12.18
C ARG A 50 9.27 -3.63 11.78
N SER A 51 10.24 -3.34 12.66
CA SER A 51 11.66 -3.63 12.43
C SER A 51 11.95 -5.13 12.23
N ARG A 52 11.30 -6.03 13.00
CA ARG A 52 11.48 -7.48 12.81
C ARG A 52 10.83 -7.96 11.51
N ALA A 53 9.66 -7.43 11.16
CA ALA A 53 8.93 -7.78 9.94
C ALA A 53 9.69 -7.37 8.67
N GLU A 54 10.19 -6.14 8.63
CA GLU A 54 11.07 -5.61 7.57
C GLU A 54 12.31 -6.48 7.40
N LYS A 55 13.05 -6.72 8.48
CA LYS A 55 14.26 -7.57 8.48
C LYS A 55 13.99 -9.00 8.02
N ALA A 56 12.80 -9.54 8.33
CA ALA A 56 12.41 -10.88 7.91
C ALA A 56 11.82 -10.92 6.48
N GLY A 57 11.63 -9.78 5.82
CA GLY A 57 10.99 -9.69 4.51
C GLY A 57 9.56 -10.23 4.53
N ILE A 58 8.76 -9.77 5.48
CA ILE A 58 7.32 -10.09 5.60
C ILE A 58 6.49 -8.80 5.66
N ILE A 59 5.18 -8.90 5.40
CA ILE A 59 4.29 -7.74 5.43
C ILE A 59 4.01 -7.34 6.88
N TYR A 60 4.21 -6.06 7.22
CA TYR A 60 3.72 -5.44 8.45
C TYR A 60 2.49 -4.59 8.14
N VAL A 61 1.37 -4.84 8.82
CA VAL A 61 0.13 -4.08 8.66
C VAL A 61 0.04 -3.02 9.75
N ASP A 62 0.28 -1.77 9.36
CA ASP A 62 0.07 -0.65 10.28
C ASP A 62 -1.42 -0.31 10.36
N ILE A 63 -1.98 -0.40 11.57
CA ILE A 63 -3.38 -0.09 11.86
C ILE A 63 -3.55 1.15 12.75
N TRP A 64 -2.46 1.80 13.16
CA TRP A 64 -2.47 2.81 14.24
C TRP A 64 -3.43 3.96 13.95
N ASN A 65 -3.26 4.59 12.78
CA ASN A 65 -4.08 5.69 12.28
C ASN A 65 -5.57 5.30 12.06
N GLY A 66 -5.90 4.01 12.16
CA GLY A 66 -7.28 3.51 12.15
C GLY A 66 -8.01 3.63 13.50
N PHE A 67 -7.28 3.83 14.60
CA PHE A 67 -7.82 3.74 15.97
C PHE A 67 -7.39 4.90 16.89
N VAL A 68 -6.94 6.01 16.32
CA VAL A 68 -6.61 7.25 17.05
C VAL A 68 -7.51 8.41 16.60
N ASP A 69 -7.51 9.49 17.37
CA ASP A 69 -8.06 10.78 16.97
C ASP A 69 -7.05 11.61 16.13
N GLU A 70 -7.44 12.84 15.80
CA GLU A 70 -6.65 13.80 15.01
C GLU A 70 -5.36 14.25 15.73
N GLU A 71 -5.28 14.10 17.06
CA GLU A 71 -4.08 14.36 17.86
C GLU A 71 -3.18 13.11 18.02
N GLY A 72 -3.54 12.00 17.38
CA GLY A 72 -2.84 10.72 17.48
C GLY A 72 -3.07 9.97 18.79
N LYS A 73 -4.05 10.38 19.62
CA LYS A 73 -4.34 9.81 20.93
C LYS A 73 -5.41 8.71 20.84
N PHE A 74 -5.55 7.90 21.90
CA PHE A 74 -6.57 6.86 21.96
C PHE A 74 -7.98 7.44 21.86
N SER A 75 -8.73 7.01 20.85
CA SER A 75 -10.17 7.25 20.76
C SER A 75 -10.96 5.95 20.78
N PRO A 76 -12.03 5.83 21.60
CA PRO A 76 -12.95 4.71 21.55
C PRO A 76 -13.91 4.77 20.33
N GLN A 77 -13.89 5.85 19.56
CA GLN A 77 -14.80 6.15 18.44
C GLN A 77 -14.04 6.62 17.20
N GLY A 78 -14.62 6.43 16.02
CA GLY A 78 -14.05 6.95 14.78
C GLY A 78 -14.79 6.44 13.55
N PRO A 79 -14.39 6.84 12.34
CA PRO A 79 -14.96 6.31 11.10
C PRO A 79 -14.77 4.79 11.06
N ASP A 80 -15.84 4.05 10.77
CA ASP A 80 -15.80 2.61 10.53
C ASP A 80 -15.34 2.29 9.09
N TYR A 81 -15.56 1.05 8.63
CA TYR A 81 -15.19 0.62 7.28
C TYR A 81 -16.04 1.27 6.16
N LEU A 82 -17.13 1.97 6.50
CA LEU A 82 -17.98 2.77 5.61
C LEU A 82 -17.77 4.28 5.81
N GLY A 83 -16.79 4.67 6.63
CA GLY A 83 -16.54 6.07 6.99
C GLY A 83 -17.52 6.64 8.03
N GLN A 84 -18.47 5.85 8.55
CA GLN A 84 -19.45 6.35 9.52
C GLN A 84 -18.82 6.39 10.91
N THR A 85 -18.99 7.50 11.64
CA THR A 85 -18.51 7.59 13.04
C THR A 85 -19.25 6.57 13.92
N ARG A 86 -18.55 5.53 14.33
CA ARG A 86 -19.04 4.47 15.22
C ARG A 86 -18.13 4.33 16.43
N ARG A 87 -18.66 3.70 17.48
CA ARG A 87 -17.85 3.20 18.59
C ARG A 87 -17.04 1.99 18.12
N LEU A 88 -15.72 2.11 18.08
CA LEU A 88 -14.80 1.06 17.60
C LEU A 88 -14.23 0.19 18.74
N ARG A 89 -14.18 0.72 19.97
CA ARG A 89 -13.62 0.04 21.14
C ARG A 89 -14.67 -0.17 22.25
N THR A 90 -14.48 -1.20 23.08
CA THR A 90 -15.31 -1.52 24.26
C THR A 90 -15.22 -0.44 25.36
N SER A 91 -15.81 -0.67 26.54
CA SER A 91 -15.75 0.28 27.69
C SER A 91 -14.34 0.38 28.24
N ASP A 92 -13.71 -0.75 28.50
CA ASP A 92 -12.30 -0.88 28.87
C ASP A 92 -11.37 -0.14 27.89
N GLY A 93 -11.63 -0.22 26.58
CA GLY A 93 -10.77 0.36 25.53
C GLY A 93 -9.62 -0.57 25.10
N VAL A 94 -9.70 -1.84 25.46
CA VAL A 94 -8.77 -2.93 25.15
C VAL A 94 -9.30 -3.79 24.00
N TYR A 95 -10.60 -4.11 23.99
CA TYR A 95 -11.24 -4.90 22.93
C TYR A 95 -11.93 -4.04 21.85
N PHE A 96 -12.26 -4.67 20.73
CA PHE A 96 -13.01 -4.04 19.63
C PHE A 96 -14.50 -4.34 19.71
N THR A 97 -15.32 -3.41 19.22
CA THR A 97 -16.72 -3.70 18.86
C THR A 97 -16.79 -4.44 17.52
N LYS A 98 -17.97 -4.92 17.11
CA LYS A 98 -18.19 -5.46 15.75
C LYS A 98 -17.75 -4.49 14.64
N PHE A 99 -17.94 -3.18 14.83
CA PHE A 99 -17.50 -2.14 13.88
C PHE A 99 -15.97 -1.99 13.88
N GLY A 100 -15.34 -1.96 15.06
CA GLY A 100 -13.88 -1.92 15.17
C GLY A 100 -13.19 -3.15 14.58
N ALA A 101 -13.75 -4.34 14.82
CA ALA A 101 -13.25 -5.59 14.27
C ALA A 101 -13.38 -5.64 12.74
N ARG A 102 -14.50 -5.19 12.15
CA ARG A 102 -14.63 -5.11 10.69
C ARG A 102 -13.72 -4.02 10.08
N LYS A 103 -13.46 -2.92 10.80
CA LYS A 103 -12.44 -1.93 10.39
C LYS A 103 -11.04 -2.55 10.37
N LEU A 104 -10.64 -3.26 11.43
CA LEU A 104 -9.34 -3.95 11.48
C LEU A 104 -9.23 -5.00 10.36
N ALA A 105 -10.29 -5.78 10.12
CA ALA A 105 -10.34 -6.75 9.04
C ALA A 105 -10.02 -6.10 7.68
N LEU A 106 -10.58 -4.93 7.37
CA LEU A 106 -10.32 -4.21 6.11
C LEU A 106 -8.84 -3.84 5.90
N TYR A 107 -8.07 -3.58 6.96
CA TYR A 107 -6.61 -3.34 6.83
C TYR A 107 -5.89 -4.62 6.37
N VAL A 108 -6.26 -5.78 6.93
CA VAL A 108 -5.64 -7.07 6.61
C VAL A 108 -6.13 -7.62 5.27
N GLU A 109 -7.42 -7.45 4.96
CA GLU A 109 -8.10 -7.81 3.70
C GLU A 109 -7.34 -7.21 2.51
N ARG A 110 -7.01 -5.91 2.57
CA ARG A 110 -6.22 -5.18 1.55
C ARG A 110 -4.79 -5.72 1.34
N GLU A 111 -4.14 -6.25 2.38
CA GLU A 111 -2.80 -6.84 2.25
C GLU A 111 -2.87 -8.28 1.70
N ILE A 112 -3.91 -9.03 2.06
CA ILE A 112 -4.18 -10.35 1.48
C ILE A 112 -4.49 -10.20 -0.01
N GLU A 113 -5.33 -9.25 -0.40
CA GLU A 113 -5.64 -8.91 -1.79
C GLU A 113 -4.36 -8.56 -2.58
N ARG A 114 -3.50 -7.67 -2.06
CA ARG A 114 -2.19 -7.37 -2.67
C ARG A 114 -1.30 -8.61 -2.81
N MET A 115 -1.19 -9.41 -1.75
CA MET A 115 -0.34 -10.61 -1.73
C MET A 115 -0.83 -11.70 -2.69
N VAL A 116 -2.15 -11.80 -2.93
CA VAL A 116 -2.74 -12.72 -3.92
C VAL A 116 -2.58 -12.14 -5.34
N GLY A 117 -2.89 -10.86 -5.55
CA GLY A 117 -2.76 -10.21 -6.85
C GLY A 117 -1.33 -10.22 -7.39
N ASN A 118 -0.33 -9.91 -6.56
CA ASN A 118 1.09 -9.93 -6.96
C ASN A 118 1.61 -11.32 -7.33
N LYS A 119 0.94 -12.42 -6.93
CA LYS A 119 1.29 -13.78 -7.37
C LYS A 119 0.80 -14.11 -8.79
N GLY A 120 -0.04 -13.26 -9.39
CA GLY A 120 -0.60 -13.46 -10.74
C GLY A 120 0.17 -12.81 -11.88
N VAL A 121 1.20 -11.99 -11.61
CA VAL A 121 1.86 -11.17 -12.64
C VAL A 121 3.39 -11.38 -12.66
N PRO A 122 3.94 -12.17 -13.59
CA PRO A 122 5.36 -12.11 -13.91
C PRO A 122 5.65 -10.78 -14.63
N VAL A 123 6.34 -9.85 -13.95
CA VAL A 123 6.71 -8.55 -14.53
C VAL A 123 7.88 -8.74 -15.51
N ALA A 124 7.56 -9.20 -16.73
CA ALA A 124 8.47 -9.17 -17.86
C ALA A 124 8.61 -7.72 -18.35
N LEU A 125 9.67 -7.03 -17.91
CA LEU A 125 10.01 -5.70 -18.42
C LEU A 125 10.39 -5.81 -19.91
N PRO A 126 9.72 -5.10 -20.83
CA PRO A 126 10.15 -5.04 -22.22
C PRO A 126 11.41 -4.18 -22.33
N VAL A 127 12.57 -4.82 -22.46
CA VAL A 127 13.83 -4.12 -22.72
C VAL A 127 13.79 -3.50 -24.12
N PRO A 128 13.97 -2.17 -24.29
CA PRO A 128 13.95 -1.55 -25.60
C PRO A 128 15.23 -1.90 -26.39
N VAL A 129 15.13 -2.86 -27.32
CA VAL A 129 16.18 -3.11 -28.31
C VAL A 129 16.18 -1.98 -29.36
N GLY A 130 17.02 -0.98 -29.14
CA GLY A 130 17.24 0.11 -30.09
C GLY A 130 17.94 -0.37 -31.38
N PRO A 131 17.53 0.09 -32.58
CA PRO A 131 18.18 -0.34 -33.82
C PRO A 131 19.60 0.23 -33.99
N GLY A 132 20.57 -0.65 -34.25
CA GLY A 132 21.89 -0.30 -34.75
C GLY A 132 21.86 0.16 -36.23
N PRO A 133 22.92 0.83 -36.74
CA PRO A 133 22.78 1.74 -37.87
C PRO A 133 23.15 1.17 -39.24
N HIS A 134 22.43 1.59 -40.28
CA HIS A 134 22.86 1.54 -41.69
C HIS A 134 22.44 2.82 -42.45
N ALA A 135 23.36 3.37 -43.23
CA ALA A 135 23.27 4.53 -44.13
C ALA A 135 24.50 4.47 -45.08
N PRO A 136 24.62 5.27 -46.18
CA PRO A 136 23.73 6.29 -46.77
C PRO A 136 22.93 5.70 -47.98
N ASN A 137 22.58 6.30 -49.14
CA ASN A 137 22.80 7.57 -49.90
C ASN A 137 21.67 7.66 -50.98
N ALA A 138 21.33 8.73 -51.73
CA ALA A 138 21.64 10.17 -51.76
C ALA A 138 20.61 10.92 -52.66
N LYS A 139 20.55 12.26 -52.56
CA LYS A 139 19.82 13.24 -53.45
C LYS A 139 18.28 13.19 -53.38
N ALA A 140 17.48 14.26 -53.45
CA ALA A 140 17.56 15.69 -53.83
C ALA A 140 16.90 16.04 -55.19
N GLY A 141 16.16 17.16 -55.21
CA GLY A 141 15.26 17.64 -56.27
C GLY A 141 13.78 17.57 -55.84
N GLU A 142 12.86 18.55 -55.95
CA GLU A 142 12.81 19.99 -56.30
C GLU A 142 11.62 20.27 -57.26
N ALA A 143 10.74 21.21 -56.85
CA ALA A 143 9.83 22.05 -57.63
C ALA A 143 8.63 21.50 -58.48
N ALA A 144 7.67 22.43 -58.63
CA ALA A 144 6.80 22.68 -59.80
C ALA A 144 5.50 21.86 -60.08
N GLN A 145 4.39 22.38 -59.54
CA GLN A 145 3.19 22.89 -60.26
C GLN A 145 2.66 22.20 -61.54
N SER A 146 1.35 21.84 -61.55
CA SER A 146 0.33 22.03 -62.63
C SER A 146 -0.83 21.02 -62.52
N PHE A 147 -2.09 21.26 -62.91
CA PHE A 147 -2.92 22.47 -63.09
C PHE A 147 -4.41 22.02 -63.23
N HIS A 148 -5.36 22.95 -63.28
CA HIS A 148 -6.78 22.77 -63.75
C HIS A 148 -7.76 21.96 -62.85
N SER A 149 -9.07 22.25 -62.79
CA SER A 149 -9.82 23.51 -63.04
C SER A 149 -11.32 23.41 -62.69
N ARG A 150 -11.92 24.55 -62.28
CA ARG A 150 -13.36 25.00 -62.22
C ARG A 150 -13.62 25.66 -60.86
N ARG A 151 -13.95 26.97 -60.77
CA ARG A 151 -15.23 27.65 -61.08
C ARG A 151 -16.40 27.13 -60.19
N ARG A 152 -17.20 27.95 -59.50
CA ARG A 152 -17.38 29.43 -59.53
C ARG A 152 -18.20 29.92 -58.29
N ALA A 153 -17.83 31.05 -57.69
CA ALA A 153 -18.72 32.07 -57.02
C ALA A 153 -19.70 31.62 -55.87
N LEU A 154 -20.20 32.46 -54.94
CA LEU A 154 -20.18 33.94 -54.76
C LEU A 154 -20.10 34.33 -53.24
N ARG A 155 -19.90 35.62 -52.97
CA ARG A 155 -19.90 36.35 -51.67
C ARG A 155 -21.34 36.64 -51.13
N PRO A 156 -21.55 37.28 -49.95
CA PRO A 156 -20.80 37.24 -48.66
C PRO A 156 -21.71 37.28 -47.38
N LYS A 157 -21.08 37.28 -46.21
CA LYS A 157 -21.44 37.99 -44.93
C LYS A 157 -22.88 38.48 -44.70
N ASN A 158 -23.45 38.11 -43.55
CA ASN A 158 -23.21 38.89 -42.31
C ASN A 158 -22.54 37.99 -41.26
#